data_AF-A0A542MA96-F1
#
_entry.id   AF-A0A542MA96-F1
#
_cell.length_a   1.000
_cell.length_b   1.000
_cell.length_c   1.000
_cell.angle_alpha   90.00
_cell.angle_beta   90.00
_cell.angle_gamma   90.00
#
_symmetry.space_group_name_H-M   'P 1'
#
loop_
_entity.id
_entity.type
_entity.pdbx_description
1 polymer ?
#
loop_
_entity_poly.entity_id
_entity_poly.type
_entity_poly.pdbx_seq_one_letter_code
_entity_poly.pdbx_strand_id
1 'polypeptide(L)'
;MKAIALEAPGAVEETDTSLLITASLRGLRLHTMPGDLYAIYRFENGQVVPVAAWQTRDAVLALLGAKGGISLREAAEREGFHWPDTPAAILGALTRLQDTR
;
A
#
# COMPACT_ATOMS: atom_id res chain seq x y z
N MET A 1 -18.67 2.02 -31.98
CA MET A 1 -18.81 1.37 -30.66
C MET A 1 -17.78 0.25 -30.59
N LYS A 2 -16.70 0.42 -29.80
CA LYS A 2 -15.71 -0.65 -29.58
C LYS A 2 -16.12 -1.40 -28.31
N ALA A 3 -16.27 -2.71 -28.44
CA ALA A 3 -16.58 -3.61 -27.34
C ALA A 3 -15.44 -3.57 -26.32
N ILE A 4 -15.81 -3.41 -25.04
CA ILE A 4 -14.90 -3.57 -23.92
C ILE A 4 -14.71 -5.08 -23.77
N ALA A 5 -13.51 -5.57 -24.08
CA ALA A 5 -13.15 -6.96 -23.83
C ALA A 5 -13.12 -7.16 -22.31
N LEU A 6 -14.03 -8.01 -21.82
CA LEU A 6 -13.97 -8.56 -20.48
C LEU A 6 -12.83 -9.60 -20.50
N GLU A 7 -11.62 -9.17 -20.17
CA GLU A 7 -10.50 -10.10 -19.99
C GLU A 7 -10.75 -10.98 -18.76
N ALA A 8 -10.29 -12.23 -18.82
CA ALA A 8 -10.37 -13.27 -17.79
C ALA A 8 -9.93 -12.76 -16.39
N PRO A 9 -10.22 -13.46 -15.27
CA PRO A 9 -9.75 -13.05 -13.93
C PRO A 9 -8.22 -13.17 -13.84
N GLY A 10 -7.54 -12.19 -14.42
CA GLY A 10 -6.11 -11.99 -14.44
C GLY A 10 -5.70 -11.14 -13.25
N ALA A 11 -4.40 -11.20 -12.93
CA ALA A 11 -3.75 -10.57 -11.78
C ALA A 11 -4.39 -9.24 -11.37
N VAL A 12 -4.73 -9.12 -10.08
CA VAL A 12 -5.16 -7.85 -9.49
C VAL A 12 -4.01 -6.86 -9.67
N GLU A 13 -4.17 -5.88 -10.57
CA GLU A 13 -3.20 -4.81 -10.74
C GLU A 13 -3.26 -3.92 -9.50
N GLU A 14 -2.23 -4.02 -8.66
CA GLU A 14 -2.18 -3.24 -7.43
C GLU A 14 -2.00 -1.76 -7.75
N THR A 15 -2.67 -0.91 -6.97
CA THR A 15 -2.60 0.55 -7.12
C THR A 15 -1.69 1.17 -6.05
N ASP A 16 -1.19 2.39 -6.28
CA ASP A 16 -0.47 3.15 -5.24
C ASP A 16 -1.34 3.34 -3.99
N THR A 17 -2.65 3.46 -4.18
CA THR A 17 -3.63 3.51 -3.10
C THR A 17 -3.63 2.21 -2.29
N SER A 18 -3.59 1.04 -2.94
CA SER A 18 -3.48 -0.25 -2.26
C SER A 18 -2.18 -0.34 -1.45
N LEU A 19 -1.06 0.09 -2.02
CA LEU A 19 0.24 0.13 -1.33
C LEU A 19 0.17 1.01 -0.08
N LEU A 20 -0.40 2.22 -0.22
CA LEU A 20 -0.55 3.17 0.88
C LEU A 20 -1.44 2.62 2.00
N ILE A 21 -2.59 2.03 1.65
CA ILE A 21 -3.51 1.40 2.60
C ILE A 21 -2.78 0.30 3.38
N THR A 22 -2.13 -0.60 2.66
CA THR A 22 -1.49 -1.81 3.22
C THR A 22 -0.33 -1.45 4.14
N ALA A 23 0.48 -0.46 3.76
CA ALA A 23 1.53 0.09 4.61
C ALA A 23 0.92 0.75 5.86
N SER A 24 -0.15 1.54 5.71
CA SER A 24 -0.79 2.26 6.81
C SER A 24 -1.41 1.33 7.85
N LEU A 25 -2.03 0.23 7.43
CA LEU A 25 -2.58 -0.79 8.34
C LEU A 25 -1.48 -1.38 9.24
N ARG A 26 -0.24 -1.46 8.75
CA ARG A 26 0.94 -1.93 9.49
C ARG A 26 1.66 -0.83 10.28
N GLY A 27 1.08 0.37 10.37
CA GLY A 27 1.70 1.52 11.03
C GLY A 27 2.93 2.07 10.29
N LEU A 28 3.08 1.72 9.01
CA LEU A 28 4.17 2.17 8.16
C LEU A 28 3.74 3.41 7.37
N ARG A 29 4.73 4.20 6.95
CA ARG A 29 4.54 5.32 6.02
C ARG A 29 5.23 5.01 4.71
N LEU A 30 4.46 5.07 3.62
CA LEU A 30 4.95 4.97 2.27
C LEU A 30 5.23 6.38 1.71
N HIS A 31 6.35 6.54 1.01
CA HIS A 31 6.69 7.76 0.30
C HIS A 31 7.14 7.40 -1.12
N THR A 32 6.63 8.10 -2.13
CA THR A 32 7.11 7.99 -3.51
C THR A 32 8.39 8.80 -3.67
N MET A 33 9.36 8.22 -4.36
CA MET A 33 10.69 8.78 -4.62
C MET A 33 10.88 9.01 -6.13
N PRO A 34 11.86 9.83 -6.53
CA PRO A 34 12.19 10.00 -7.95
C PRO A 34 12.49 8.66 -8.64
N GLY A 35 12.04 8.51 -9.88
CA GLY A 35 12.31 7.32 -10.70
C GLY A 35 11.41 6.12 -10.40
N ASP A 36 10.14 6.35 -10.02
CA ASP A 36 9.16 5.29 -9.71
C ASP A 36 9.60 4.35 -8.59
N LEU A 37 10.35 4.91 -7.63
CA LEU A 37 10.83 4.22 -6.45
C LEU A 37 9.99 4.61 -5.22
N TYR A 38 10.13 3.82 -4.17
CA TYR A 38 9.40 3.98 -2.92
C TYR A 38 10.34 3.88 -1.73
N ALA A 39 9.99 4.58 -0.66
CA ALA A 39 10.55 4.40 0.66
C ALA A 39 9.45 4.08 1.68
N ILE A 40 9.81 3.26 2.66
CA ILE A 40 8.96 2.86 3.78
C ILE A 40 9.65 3.25 5.07
N TYR A 41 8.90 3.92 5.93
CA TYR A 41 9.34 4.35 7.24
C TYR A 41 8.41 3.84 8.32
N ARG A 42 8.93 3.76 9.54
CA ARG A 42 8.15 3.49 10.75
C ARG A 42 8.44 4.58 11.77
N PHE A 43 7.44 4.93 12.56
CA PHE A 43 7.62 5.81 13.71
C PHE A 43 7.83 4.97 14.97
N GLU A 44 8.99 5.12 15.62
CA GLU A 44 9.35 4.40 16.83
C GLU A 44 9.94 5.38 17.83
N ASN A 45 9.39 5.45 19.05
CA ASN A 45 9.91 6.30 20.15
C ASN A 45 10.18 7.76 19.74
N GLY A 46 9.30 8.35 18.92
CA GLY A 46 9.43 9.73 18.42
C GLY A 46 10.43 9.90 17.27
N GLN A 47 11.01 8.83 16.75
CA GLN A 47 11.97 8.84 15.64
C GLN A 47 11.38 8.21 14.38
N VAL A 48 11.82 8.71 13.22
CA VAL A 48 11.54 8.12 11.91
C VAL A 48 12.64 7.11 11.60
N VAL A 49 12.28 5.83 11.54
CA VAL A 49 13.19 4.73 11.25
C VAL A 49 12.94 4.25 9.81
N PRO A 50 13.95 4.27 8.92
CA PRO A 50 13.82 3.73 7.58
C PRO A 50 13.72 2.20 7.65
N VAL A 51 12.66 1.65 7.06
CA VAL A 51 12.46 0.20 6.92
C VAL A 51 13.02 -0.27 5.57
N ALA A 52 12.76 0.50 4.51
CA ALA A 52 13.33 0.28 3.19
C ALA A 52 13.37 1.61 2.41
N ALA A 53 14.39 1.83 1.58
CA ALA A 53 14.53 3.03 0.76
C ALA A 53 14.96 2.65 -0.66
N TRP A 54 14.64 3.50 -1.64
CA TRP A 54 14.99 3.29 -3.06
C TRP A 54 14.48 1.95 -3.62
N GLN A 55 13.29 1.53 -3.22
CA GLN A 55 12.70 0.24 -3.60
C GLN A 55 11.83 0.37 -4.85
N THR A 56 11.87 -0.64 -5.72
CA THR A 56 10.90 -0.76 -6.81
C THR A 56 9.52 -1.11 -6.27
N ARG A 57 8.48 -0.88 -7.09
CA ARG A 57 7.11 -1.29 -6.77
C ARG A 57 7.00 -2.77 -6.36
N ASP A 58 7.62 -3.66 -7.13
CA ASP A 58 7.59 -5.10 -6.87
C ASP A 58 8.27 -5.48 -5.55
N ALA A 59 9.37 -4.81 -5.21
CA ALA A 59 10.05 -5.01 -3.94
C ALA A 59 9.15 -4.58 -2.77
N VAL A 60 8.42 -3.49 -2.92
CA VAL A 60 7.44 -3.05 -1.92
C VAL A 60 6.26 -4.03 -1.81
N LEU A 61 5.71 -4.52 -2.93
CA LEU A 61 4.64 -5.51 -2.92
C LEU A 61 5.06 -6.76 -2.14
N ALA A 62 6.26 -7.27 -2.39
CA ALA A 62 6.81 -8.40 -1.67
C ALA A 62 6.99 -8.10 -0.17
N LEU A 63 7.46 -6.91 0.20
CA LEU A 63 7.63 -6.47 1.59
C LEU A 63 6.29 -6.39 2.33
N LEU A 64 5.23 -6.00 1.63
CA LEU A 64 3.86 -5.90 2.17
C LEU A 64 3.08 -7.23 2.10
N GLY A 65 3.74 -8.33 1.75
CA GLY A 65 3.17 -9.68 1.75
C GLY A 65 2.43 -10.09 0.48
N ALA A 66 2.34 -9.22 -0.53
CA ALA A 66 1.74 -9.52 -1.84
C ALA A 66 2.74 -10.24 -2.77
N LYS A 67 3.17 -11.44 -2.37
CA LYS A 67 4.04 -12.33 -3.17
C LYS A 67 3.24 -13.50 -3.73
N GLY A 68 3.64 -13.99 -4.91
CA GLY A 68 3.08 -15.22 -5.47
C GLY A 68 1.63 -15.10 -5.96
N GLY A 69 1.24 -13.91 -6.41
CA GLY A 69 -0.10 -13.63 -6.95
C GLY A 69 -1.17 -13.33 -5.91
N ILE A 70 -0.80 -13.24 -4.63
CA ILE A 70 -1.69 -12.79 -3.55
C ILE A 70 -1.80 -11.27 -3.63
N SER A 71 -3.02 -10.75 -3.59
CA SER A 71 -3.28 -9.31 -3.53
C SER A 71 -2.87 -8.70 -2.19
N LEU A 72 -2.60 -7.40 -2.15
CA LEU A 72 -2.30 -6.66 -0.93
C LEU A 72 -3.46 -6.72 0.08
N ARG A 73 -4.70 -6.78 -0.42
CA ARG A 73 -5.90 -7.00 0.38
C ARG A 73 -5.85 -8.34 1.09
N GLU A 74 -5.68 -9.42 0.34
CA GLU A 74 -5.61 -10.77 0.91
C GLU A 74 -4.43 -10.91 1.89
N ALA A 75 -3.29 -10.28 1.59
CA ALA A 75 -2.14 -10.25 2.49
C ALA A 75 -2.47 -9.55 3.82
N ALA A 76 -3.11 -8.37 3.77
CA ALA A 76 -3.52 -7.65 4.98
C ALA A 76 -4.57 -8.41 5.79
N GLU A 77 -5.59 -8.99 5.13
CA GLU A 77 -6.64 -9.76 5.79
C GLU A 77 -6.11 -11.05 6.46
N ARG A 78 -5.12 -11.72 5.85
CA ARG A 78 -4.42 -12.86 6.47
C ARG A 78 -3.66 -12.49 7.74
N GLU A 79 -3.17 -11.27 7.83
CA GLU A 79 -2.51 -10.72 9.02
C GLU A 79 -3.51 -10.20 10.07
N GLY A 80 -4.83 -10.35 9.82
CA GLY A 80 -5.89 -9.93 10.74
C GLY A 80 -6.28 -8.46 10.63
N PHE A 81 -5.79 -7.74 9.62
CA PHE A 81 -6.22 -6.37 9.37
C PHE A 81 -7.55 -6.34 8.62
N HIS A 82 -8.40 -5.37 8.96
CA HIS A 82 -9.62 -5.12 8.20
C HIS A 82 -9.30 -4.21 7.00
N TRP A 83 -9.47 -4.74 5.79
CA TRP A 83 -9.37 -3.92 4.58
C TRP A 83 -10.57 -2.98 4.49
N PRO A 84 -10.38 -1.70 4.17
CA PRO A 84 -11.48 -0.74 4.10
C PRO A 84 -12.44 -1.07 2.95
N ASP A 85 -13.75 -0.89 3.21
CA ASP A 85 -14.77 -1.05 2.17
C ASP A 85 -14.64 0.00 1.05
N THR A 86 -14.10 1.18 1.37
CA THR A 86 -13.81 2.22 0.38
C THR A 86 -12.40 2.80 0.56
N PRO A 87 -11.60 2.93 -0.52
CA PRO A 87 -10.30 3.60 -0.44
C PRO A 87 -10.39 5.05 0.07
N ALA A 88 -11.50 5.74 -0.21
CA ALA A 88 -11.77 7.10 0.25
C ALA A 88 -11.84 7.22 1.77
N ALA A 89 -12.35 6.19 2.47
CA ALA A 89 -12.42 6.18 3.93
C ALA A 89 -11.03 6.19 4.57
N ILE A 90 -10.03 5.53 3.95
CA ILE A 90 -8.65 5.55 4.43
C ILE A 90 -7.95 6.84 4.08
N LEU A 91 -8.09 7.35 2.86
CA LEU A 91 -7.48 8.63 2.49
C LEU A 91 -7.96 9.74 3.44
N GLY A 92 -9.26 9.86 3.70
CA GLY A 92 -9.80 10.86 4.62
C GLY A 92 -9.38 10.68 6.10
N ALA A 93 -8.95 9.49 6.52
CA ALA A 93 -8.37 9.25 7.85
C ALA A 93 -6.87 9.56 7.88
N LEU A 94 -6.15 9.26 6.81
CA LEU A 94 -4.71 9.54 6.69
C LEU A 94 -4.42 11.03 6.57
N THR A 95 -5.22 11.83 5.84
CA THR A 95 -5.03 13.29 5.76
C THR A 95 -5.22 13.96 7.12
N ARG A 96 -6.21 13.52 7.92
CA ARG A 96 -6.46 14.05 9.27
C ARG A 96 -5.31 13.78 10.26
N LEU A 97 -4.58 12.68 10.07
CA LEU A 97 -3.38 12.35 10.85
C LEU A 97 -2.13 13.13 10.41
N GLN A 98 -2.17 13.80 9.25
CA GLN A 98 -1.09 14.67 8.78
C GLN A 98 -1.28 16.13 9.24
N ASP A 99 -2.53 16.58 9.40
CA ASP A 99 -2.88 17.94 9.85
C ASP A 99 -2.82 18.16 11.37
N THR A 100 -2.62 17.12 12.17
CA THR A 100 -2.55 17.22 13.64
C THR A 100 -1.13 17.47 14.16
N ARG A 101 -0.29 18.18 13.38
CA ARG A 101 1.05 18.61 13.78
C ARG A 101 1.15 20.12 13.84
#